data_AF-A0A7C5PEH2-F1
#
_entry.id   AF-A0A7C5PEH2-F1
#
_cell.length_a   1.000
_cell.length_b   1.000
_cell.length_c   1.000
_cell.angle_alpha   90.00
_cell.angle_beta   90.00
_cell.angle_gamma   90.00
#
_symmetry.space_group_name_H-M   'P 1'
#
loop_
_entity.id
_entity.type
_entity.pdbx_description
1 polymer ?
#
loop_
_entity_poly.entity_id
_entity_poly.type
_entity_poly.pdbx_seq_one_letter_code
_entity_poly.pdbx_strand_id
1 'polypeptide(L)'
;MLVPLRTCNEEVPEMKRSTPTLLAGLLAGALLGSGTAQAFSFDFGDDNDFYYPPPWAAPYGAPAYGAPPPYALPPRLPRYERDRMRSERQRLMESHQEALNELAAMLYGGKGFDRTQAVQLARRIEAGAGVGLLRFFHPGSIPAWGSRALPSIWSNQEEFKAKADELKQAAAALAEELARQPDPKEAVYLPRANAAFECKDEDKACKEVAVSPGVWEKFNQLSATCQGCHMGFRGFGWW
;
A
#
# COMPACT_ATOMS: atom_id res chain seq x y z
N MET A 1 53.30 -37.80 -46.68
CA MET A 1 52.05 -38.55 -46.91
C MET A 1 51.23 -37.77 -47.91
N LEU A 2 50.89 -38.42 -49.03
CA LEU A 2 50.31 -37.86 -50.24
C LEU A 2 48.79 -38.09 -50.28
N VAL A 3 48.03 -37.06 -50.72
CA VAL A 3 46.88 -37.10 -51.66
C VAL A 3 45.51 -37.62 -51.11
N PRO A 4 44.31 -37.23 -51.62
CA PRO A 4 43.93 -36.27 -52.69
C PRO A 4 42.84 -35.22 -52.34
N LEU A 5 42.82 -34.19 -53.20
CA LEU A 5 41.67 -33.35 -53.59
C LEU A 5 40.62 -34.15 -54.39
N ARG A 6 39.33 -33.84 -54.21
CA ARG A 6 38.26 -34.17 -55.17
C ARG A 6 37.53 -32.91 -55.63
N THR A 7 37.09 -33.00 -56.87
CA THR A 7 36.82 -31.98 -57.87
C THR A 7 35.36 -31.55 -57.97
N CYS A 8 35.20 -30.31 -58.45
CA CYS A 8 34.17 -29.70 -59.32
C CYS A 8 32.96 -30.52 -59.79
N ASN A 9 31.75 -29.93 -59.73
CA ASN A 9 30.99 -29.45 -60.91
C ASN A 9 29.65 -28.81 -60.45
N GLU A 10 29.42 -27.54 -60.78
CA GLU A 10 28.53 -27.04 -61.87
C GLU A 10 27.04 -27.27 -61.60
N GLU A 11 26.31 -26.19 -61.34
CA GLU A 11 25.16 -25.73 -62.14
C GLU A 11 24.58 -24.42 -61.59
N VAL A 12 24.50 -23.41 -62.46
CA VAL A 12 23.71 -22.18 -62.28
C VAL A 12 22.50 -22.30 -63.21
N PRO A 13 21.30 -21.94 -62.74
CA PRO A 13 20.40 -21.11 -63.54
C PRO A 13 19.92 -19.93 -62.70
N GLU A 14 20.17 -18.71 -63.14
CA GLU A 14 19.31 -17.91 -64.03
C GLU A 14 18.25 -17.10 -63.27
N MET A 15 18.17 -15.85 -63.70
CA MET A 15 17.70 -14.67 -63.01
C MET A 15 16.22 -14.42 -63.34
N LYS A 16 15.37 -14.16 -62.35
CA LYS A 16 14.11 -13.42 -62.57
C LYS A 16 14.00 -12.24 -61.62
N ARG A 17 14.14 -11.05 -62.21
CA ARG A 17 13.64 -9.78 -61.68
C ARG A 17 12.12 -9.83 -61.61
N SER A 18 11.53 -9.46 -60.47
CA SER A 18 10.22 -8.83 -60.43
C SER A 18 10.30 -7.58 -59.54
N THR A 19 9.81 -6.49 -60.11
CA THR A 19 9.70 -5.12 -59.60
C THR A 19 8.60 -5.02 -58.51
N PRO A 20 8.50 -3.87 -57.80
CA PRO A 20 7.84 -3.76 -56.50
C PRO A 20 6.33 -3.54 -56.63
N THR A 21 5.58 -4.07 -55.65
CA THR A 21 4.17 -3.71 -55.45
C THR A 21 4.00 -3.11 -54.06
N LEU A 22 3.82 -1.80 -54.04
CA LEU A 22 3.21 -1.04 -52.95
C LEU A 22 1.73 -1.45 -52.82
N LEU A 23 1.31 -1.83 -51.61
CA LEU A 23 -0.05 -1.74 -51.06
C LEU A 23 0.10 -2.06 -49.57
N ALA A 24 0.24 -1.07 -48.69
CA ALA A 24 -0.87 -0.34 -48.08
C ALA A 24 -1.89 -1.30 -47.44
N GLY A 25 -1.79 -1.45 -46.12
CA GLY A 25 -2.69 -2.28 -45.32
C GLY A 25 -2.40 -2.13 -43.82
N LEU A 26 -2.63 -0.92 -43.31
CA LEU A 26 -2.67 -0.59 -41.89
C LEU A 26 -3.56 -1.58 -41.12
N LEU A 27 -2.96 -2.34 -40.20
CA LEU A 27 -3.65 -3.01 -39.10
C LEU A 27 -2.71 -3.07 -37.88
N ALA A 28 -2.22 -1.90 -37.47
CA ALA A 28 -1.69 -1.68 -36.12
C ALA A 28 -2.87 -1.27 -35.23
N GLY A 29 -3.73 -2.26 -34.91
CA GLY A 29 -4.84 -2.11 -33.97
C GLY A 29 -4.31 -2.30 -32.55
N ALA A 30 -4.30 -1.20 -31.80
CA ALA A 30 -3.85 -1.10 -30.42
C ALA A 30 -4.38 -2.21 -29.50
N LEU A 31 -3.47 -3.05 -29.00
CA LEU A 31 -3.59 -3.66 -27.69
C LEU A 31 -2.79 -2.79 -26.70
N LEU A 32 -3.26 -1.55 -26.51
CA LEU A 32 -2.98 -0.84 -25.28
C LEU A 32 -3.76 -1.59 -24.22
N GLY A 33 -3.06 -2.46 -23.49
CA GLY A 33 -3.52 -2.96 -22.22
C GLY A 33 -3.79 -1.76 -21.34
N SER A 34 -5.05 -1.35 -21.28
CA SER A 34 -5.59 -0.50 -20.23
C SER A 34 -5.53 -1.30 -18.94
N GLY A 35 -4.33 -1.45 -18.39
CA GLY A 35 -4.14 -1.65 -16.96
C GLY A 35 -4.75 -0.42 -16.32
N THR A 36 -6.02 -0.53 -15.94
CA THR A 36 -6.67 0.43 -15.06
C THR A 36 -5.92 0.31 -13.74
N ALA A 37 -4.85 1.09 -13.60
CA ALA A 37 -4.32 1.44 -12.31
C ALA A 37 -5.49 2.13 -11.60
N GLN A 38 -6.22 1.36 -10.80
CA GLN A 38 -7.13 1.92 -9.83
C GLN A 38 -6.25 2.76 -8.92
N ALA A 39 -6.20 4.07 -9.17
CA ALA A 39 -5.62 5.01 -8.26
C ALA A 39 -6.47 4.89 -6.99
N PHE A 40 -5.99 4.08 -6.04
CA PHE A 40 -6.60 3.91 -4.74
C PHE A 40 -6.48 5.26 -4.03
N SER A 41 -7.49 6.11 -4.16
CA SER A 41 -7.66 7.25 -3.27
C SER A 41 -8.07 6.65 -1.92
N PHE A 42 -7.11 6.53 -1.00
CA PHE A 42 -7.43 6.13 0.35
C PHE A 42 -8.00 7.35 1.09
N ASP A 43 -9.29 7.58 0.90
CA ASP A 43 -10.09 8.50 1.70
C ASP A 43 -10.60 7.75 2.94
N PHE A 44 -10.10 8.12 4.11
CA PHE A 44 -10.49 7.51 5.37
C PHE A 44 -11.35 8.44 6.26
N GLY A 45 -11.90 9.54 5.70
CA GLY A 45 -12.83 10.44 6.38
C GLY A 45 -12.18 11.35 7.43
N ASP A 46 -12.66 12.60 7.50
CA ASP A 46 -12.31 13.58 8.54
C ASP A 46 -13.29 13.43 9.72
N ASP A 47 -12.77 13.06 10.90
CA ASP A 47 -13.49 12.52 12.07
C ASP A 47 -14.30 13.58 12.89
N ASN A 48 -14.64 14.74 12.33
CA ASN A 48 -15.03 15.91 13.14
C ASN A 48 -16.52 16.20 13.34
N ASP A 49 -17.46 15.56 12.63
CA ASP A 49 -18.87 15.97 12.69
C ASP A 49 -19.87 14.79 12.68
N PHE A 50 -20.16 14.15 13.83
CA PHE A 50 -21.54 13.67 14.08
C PHE A 50 -21.85 13.26 15.54
N TYR A 51 -23.04 13.66 15.97
CA TYR A 51 -23.62 13.45 17.30
C TYR A 51 -24.27 12.06 17.41
N TYR A 52 -23.52 11.04 17.83
CA TYR A 52 -24.12 9.82 18.37
C TYR A 52 -24.57 10.07 19.82
N PRO A 53 -25.82 9.78 20.19
CA PRO A 53 -26.23 9.88 21.59
C PRO A 53 -25.38 8.92 22.42
N PRO A 54 -24.83 9.37 23.55
CA PRO A 54 -23.94 8.57 24.36
C PRO A 54 -24.67 7.33 24.93
N PRO A 55 -23.95 6.25 25.31
CA PRO A 55 -24.56 5.01 25.80
C PRO A 55 -25.36 5.14 27.12
N TRP A 56 -25.40 6.32 27.73
CA TRP A 56 -26.31 6.65 28.85
C TRP A 56 -27.64 7.28 28.40
N ALA A 57 -27.84 7.52 27.09
CA ALA A 57 -29.10 7.97 26.53
C ALA A 57 -30.15 6.85 26.39
N ALA A 58 -29.84 5.64 26.90
CA ALA A 58 -30.89 4.69 27.24
C ALA A 58 -31.73 5.30 28.38
N PRO A 59 -33.08 5.37 28.24
CA PRO A 59 -33.92 5.96 29.26
C PRO A 59 -33.70 5.23 30.58
N TYR A 60 -33.37 6.01 31.61
CA TYR A 60 -33.28 5.57 33.00
C TYR A 60 -34.53 4.74 33.34
N GLY A 61 -34.38 3.42 33.56
CA GLY A 61 -35.44 2.63 34.21
C GLY A 61 -35.74 1.21 33.72
N ALA A 62 -34.99 0.59 32.81
CA ALA A 62 -35.24 -0.81 32.45
C ALA A 62 -34.26 -1.77 33.19
N PRO A 63 -34.71 -2.59 34.16
CA PRO A 63 -33.89 -3.65 34.71
C PRO A 63 -33.80 -4.78 33.68
N ALA A 64 -32.68 -4.89 32.99
CA ALA A 64 -32.39 -6.04 32.14
C ALA A 64 -32.09 -7.25 33.05
N TYR A 65 -33.07 -8.15 33.17
CA TYR A 65 -32.86 -9.51 33.64
C TYR A 65 -31.66 -10.12 32.88
N GLY A 66 -30.58 -10.49 33.60
CA GLY A 66 -29.44 -11.22 33.03
C GLY A 66 -28.10 -10.47 32.92
N ALA A 67 -27.94 -9.29 33.52
CA ALA A 67 -26.62 -8.63 33.56
C ALA A 67 -25.60 -9.49 34.36
N PRO A 68 -24.43 -9.85 33.78
CA PRO A 68 -23.41 -10.57 34.52
C PRO A 68 -22.91 -9.74 35.71
N PRO A 69 -22.44 -10.38 36.78
CA PRO A 69 -22.07 -9.69 38.02
C PRO A 69 -20.96 -8.65 37.79
N PRO A 70 -20.89 -7.59 38.62
CA PRO A 70 -20.05 -6.41 38.39
C PRO A 70 -18.54 -6.69 38.30
N TYR A 71 -18.10 -7.91 38.64
CA TYR A 71 -16.72 -8.39 38.54
C TYR A 71 -16.33 -8.81 37.11
N ALA A 72 -17.27 -8.83 36.15
CA ALA A 72 -17.02 -9.20 34.75
C ALA A 72 -16.72 -8.00 33.83
N LEU A 73 -16.69 -6.77 34.37
CA LEU A 73 -16.34 -5.58 33.60
C LEU A 73 -14.83 -5.30 33.78
N PRO A 74 -14.04 -5.23 32.69
CA PRO A 74 -12.64 -4.84 32.80
C PRO A 74 -12.54 -3.46 33.50
N PRO A 75 -11.47 -3.20 34.27
CA PRO A 75 -11.31 -1.95 35.01
C PRO A 75 -11.57 -0.77 34.08
N ARG A 76 -12.56 0.05 34.44
CA ARG A 76 -12.96 1.20 33.64
C ARG A 76 -11.81 2.18 33.65
N LEU A 77 -11.11 2.28 32.51
CA LEU A 77 -10.18 3.38 32.28
C LEU A 77 -10.91 4.70 32.58
N PRO A 78 -10.27 5.64 33.30
CA PRO A 78 -10.75 7.01 33.39
C PRO A 78 -11.09 7.54 32.00
N ARG A 79 -12.17 8.35 31.92
CA ARG A 79 -12.64 8.90 30.64
C ARG A 79 -11.51 9.55 29.84
N TYR A 80 -10.67 10.33 30.52
CA TYR A 80 -9.50 10.97 29.93
C TYR A 80 -8.54 9.98 29.25
N GLU A 81 -8.21 8.87 29.91
CA GLU A 81 -7.29 7.86 29.35
C GLU A 81 -7.91 7.13 28.16
N ARG A 82 -9.21 6.81 28.24
CA ARG A 82 -9.98 6.24 27.12
C ARG A 82 -9.95 7.15 25.90
N ASP A 83 -10.28 8.43 26.10
CA ASP A 83 -10.35 9.42 25.02
C ASP A 83 -8.96 9.67 24.42
N ARG A 84 -7.92 9.76 25.27
CA ARG A 84 -6.53 9.86 24.84
C ARG A 84 -6.14 8.66 23.97
N MET A 85 -6.35 7.42 24.43
CA MET A 85 -6.00 6.23 23.67
C MET A 85 -6.75 6.14 22.34
N ARG A 86 -8.02 6.58 22.28
CA ARG A 86 -8.77 6.68 21.02
C ARG A 86 -8.15 7.69 20.07
N SER A 87 -7.91 8.91 20.54
CA SER A 87 -7.34 9.95 19.70
C SER A 87 -5.93 9.60 19.22
N GLU A 88 -5.11 8.95 20.05
CA GLU A 88 -3.77 8.52 19.65
C GLU A 88 -3.79 7.41 18.60
N ARG A 89 -4.69 6.42 18.67
CA ARG A 89 -4.81 5.43 17.58
C ARG A 89 -5.35 6.04 16.29
N GLN A 90 -6.28 7.00 16.37
CA GLN A 90 -6.82 7.69 15.18
C GLN A 90 -5.73 8.46 14.46
N ARG A 91 -4.99 9.33 15.19
CA ARG A 91 -3.82 10.05 14.67
C ARG A 91 -2.77 9.13 14.06
N LEU A 92 -2.54 7.97 14.68
CA LEU A 92 -1.60 6.99 14.15
C LEU A 92 -2.09 6.43 12.80
N MET A 93 -3.37 6.09 12.68
CA MET A 93 -3.95 5.60 11.42
C MET A 93 -3.97 6.69 10.33
N GLU A 94 -4.31 7.94 10.68
CA GLU A 94 -4.20 9.10 9.78
C GLU A 94 -2.77 9.24 9.26
N SER A 95 -1.78 9.17 10.14
CA SER A 95 -0.37 9.23 9.73
C SER A 95 0.04 8.06 8.82
N HIS A 96 -0.57 6.87 8.96
CA HIS A 96 -0.32 5.74 8.06
C HIS A 96 -0.98 5.94 6.71
N GLN A 97 -2.21 6.46 6.68
CA GLN A 97 -2.92 6.84 5.47
C GLN A 97 -2.13 7.87 4.66
N GLU A 98 -1.67 8.95 5.30
CA GLU A 98 -0.85 9.98 4.64
C GLU A 98 0.39 9.36 4.00
N ALA A 99 1.08 8.49 4.75
CA ALA A 99 2.27 7.81 4.24
C ALA A 99 1.96 6.89 3.05
N LEU A 100 0.87 6.13 3.10
CA LEU A 100 0.43 5.28 1.98
C LEU A 100 0.03 6.10 0.75
N ASN A 101 -0.71 7.20 0.94
CA ASN A 101 -1.11 8.10 -0.14
C ASN A 101 0.11 8.74 -0.81
N GLU A 102 1.08 9.19 -0.03
CA GLU A 102 2.33 9.73 -0.56
C GLU A 102 3.14 8.67 -1.32
N LEU A 103 3.26 7.45 -0.78
CA LEU A 103 3.92 6.34 -1.45
C LEU A 103 3.21 5.98 -2.77
N ALA A 104 1.88 5.90 -2.78
CA ALA A 104 1.09 5.66 -3.97
C ALA A 104 1.35 6.74 -5.04
N ALA A 105 1.36 8.01 -4.64
CA ALA A 105 1.65 9.11 -5.55
C ALA A 105 3.05 8.98 -6.17
N MET A 106 4.08 8.58 -5.40
CA MET A 106 5.42 8.36 -5.96
C MET A 106 5.49 7.16 -6.92
N LEU A 107 4.82 6.06 -6.60
CA LEU A 107 4.93 4.80 -7.33
C LEU A 107 4.06 4.73 -8.59
N TYR A 108 2.95 5.45 -8.59
CA TYR A 108 1.98 5.44 -9.70
C TYR A 108 1.98 6.75 -10.50
N GLY A 109 2.98 7.62 -10.31
CA GLY A 109 3.23 8.78 -11.16
C GLY A 109 2.42 10.04 -10.82
N GLY A 110 1.83 10.11 -9.63
CA GLY A 110 1.20 11.34 -9.11
C GLY A 110 2.22 12.38 -8.61
N LYS A 111 3.43 11.96 -8.24
CA LYS A 111 4.58 12.83 -7.94
C LYS A 111 5.90 12.15 -8.32
N GLY A 112 6.96 12.93 -8.44
CA GLY A 112 8.30 12.39 -8.68
C GLY A 112 8.77 11.51 -7.52
N PHE A 113 9.50 10.46 -7.85
CA PHE A 113 10.02 9.48 -6.91
C PHE A 113 11.28 10.02 -6.20
N ASP A 114 11.22 10.00 -4.86
CA ASP A 114 12.37 10.21 -3.98
C ASP A 114 12.54 8.94 -3.13
N ARG A 115 13.64 8.21 -3.35
CA ARG A 115 13.91 6.96 -2.65
C ARG A 115 14.03 7.14 -1.14
N THR A 116 14.73 8.18 -0.69
CA THR A 116 14.95 8.43 0.73
C THR A 116 13.63 8.73 1.42
N GLN A 117 12.81 9.59 0.81
CA GLN A 117 11.48 9.88 1.34
C GLN A 117 10.59 8.63 1.34
N ALA A 118 10.55 7.87 0.24
CA ALA A 118 9.75 6.64 0.16
C ALA A 118 10.12 5.63 1.26
N VAL A 119 11.42 5.40 1.50
CA VAL A 119 11.89 4.53 2.58
C VAL A 119 11.44 5.06 3.95
N GLN A 120 11.56 6.38 4.19
CA GLN A 120 11.12 6.98 5.46
C GLN A 120 9.61 6.83 5.70
N LEU A 121 8.78 6.97 4.66
CA LEU A 121 7.33 6.78 4.76
C LEU A 121 6.99 5.34 5.14
N ALA A 122 7.62 4.35 4.50
CA ALA A 122 7.42 2.94 4.85
C ALA A 122 7.89 2.62 6.28
N ARG A 123 9.04 3.15 6.70
CA ARG A 123 9.55 2.99 8.08
C ARG A 123 8.67 3.68 9.12
N ARG A 124 7.98 4.77 8.77
CA ARG A 124 6.99 5.42 9.65
C ARG A 124 5.82 4.48 9.96
N ILE A 125 5.30 3.79 8.93
CA ILE A 125 4.24 2.80 9.09
C ILE A 125 4.74 1.64 9.97
N GLU A 126 5.94 1.12 9.69
CA GLU A 126 6.54 0.05 10.48
C GLU A 126 6.68 0.41 11.97
N ALA A 127 7.16 1.61 12.28
CA ALA A 127 7.36 2.08 13.65
C ALA A 127 6.04 2.23 14.42
N GLY A 128 4.95 2.56 13.71
CA GLY A 128 3.61 2.66 14.27
C GLY A 128 2.86 1.33 14.38
N ALA A 129 3.28 0.31 13.65
CA ALA A 129 2.64 -1.00 13.62
C ALA A 129 3.06 -1.92 14.79
N GLY A 130 2.52 -3.15 14.83
CA GLY A 130 2.79 -4.13 15.89
C GLY A 130 2.51 -3.57 17.28
N VAL A 131 3.46 -3.75 18.21
CA VAL A 131 3.36 -3.24 19.59
C VAL A 131 3.10 -1.74 19.68
N GLY A 132 3.61 -0.94 18.72
CA GLY A 132 3.39 0.51 18.66
C GLY A 132 1.90 0.88 18.49
N LEU A 133 1.15 0.02 17.79
CA LEU A 133 -0.28 0.14 17.58
C LEU A 133 -1.06 -0.41 18.76
N LEU A 134 -0.72 -1.62 19.20
CA LEU A 134 -1.49 -2.40 20.17
C LEU A 134 -1.66 -1.69 21.53
N ARG A 135 -0.69 -0.86 21.93
CA ARG A 135 -0.75 -0.10 23.19
C ARG A 135 -1.95 0.84 23.32
N PHE A 136 -2.62 1.18 22.22
CA PHE A 136 -3.79 2.08 22.21
C PHE A 136 -5.14 1.34 22.23
N PHE A 137 -5.11 0.01 22.20
CA PHE A 137 -6.28 -0.86 22.24
C PHE A 137 -6.36 -1.53 23.60
N HIS A 138 -6.73 -0.78 24.64
CA HIS A 138 -7.06 -1.31 25.96
C HIS A 138 -8.57 -1.62 26.04
N PRO A 139 -9.06 -2.60 26.84
CA PRO A 139 -10.48 -2.94 26.86
C PRO A 139 -11.39 -1.76 27.17
N GLY A 140 -10.94 -0.92 28.11
CA GLY A 140 -11.61 0.33 28.46
C GLY A 140 -11.54 1.44 27.40
N SER A 141 -10.73 1.31 26.33
CA SER A 141 -10.54 2.33 25.28
C SER A 141 -11.38 2.12 24.02
N ILE A 142 -11.94 0.92 23.83
CA ILE A 142 -12.79 0.57 22.67
C ILE A 142 -14.19 1.21 22.73
N PRO A 143 -14.93 1.17 23.86
CA PRO A 143 -16.24 1.82 23.98
C PRO A 143 -16.12 3.34 24.20
N ALA A 144 -15.18 3.99 23.50
CA ALA A 144 -15.03 5.45 23.48
C ALA A 144 -15.99 6.05 22.43
N TRP A 145 -16.58 7.19 22.73
CA TRP A 145 -17.35 7.95 21.74
C TRP A 145 -16.44 8.34 20.57
N GLY A 146 -16.93 8.24 19.33
CA GLY A 146 -16.13 8.43 18.12
C GLY A 146 -15.15 7.29 17.78
N SER A 147 -15.16 6.17 18.52
CA SER A 147 -14.34 5.00 18.18
C SER A 147 -15.06 4.10 17.19
N ARG A 148 -14.37 3.76 16.09
CA ARG A 148 -14.79 2.70 15.15
C ARG A 148 -14.16 1.34 15.43
N ALA A 149 -13.34 1.22 16.46
CA ALA A 149 -12.75 -0.07 16.84
C ALA A 149 -13.85 -1.02 17.35
N LEU A 150 -13.90 -2.24 16.81
CA LEU A 150 -14.93 -3.22 17.17
C LEU A 150 -14.60 -3.92 18.49
N PRO A 151 -15.63 -4.34 19.26
CA PRO A 151 -15.44 -5.21 20.42
C PRO A 151 -14.77 -6.55 20.09
N SER A 152 -14.84 -7.00 18.82
CA SER A 152 -14.22 -8.24 18.32
C SER A 152 -12.71 -8.32 18.56
N ILE A 153 -12.04 -7.18 18.72
CA ILE A 153 -10.63 -7.09 19.10
C ILE A 153 -10.35 -7.87 20.40
N TRP A 154 -11.29 -7.88 21.35
CA TRP A 154 -11.10 -8.57 22.64
C TRP A 154 -11.40 -10.06 22.61
N SER A 155 -12.38 -10.46 21.80
CA SER A 155 -12.64 -11.89 21.59
C SER A 155 -11.58 -12.56 20.71
N ASN A 156 -10.89 -11.79 19.85
CA ASN A 156 -9.92 -12.29 18.88
C ASN A 156 -8.55 -11.58 19.01
N GLN A 157 -8.04 -11.43 20.24
CA GLN A 157 -6.82 -10.66 20.52
C GLN A 157 -5.58 -11.20 19.80
N GLU A 158 -5.46 -12.52 19.66
CA GLU A 158 -4.33 -13.15 18.97
C GLU A 158 -4.34 -12.81 17.48
N GLU A 159 -5.51 -12.84 16.85
CA GLU A 159 -5.67 -12.46 15.45
C GLU A 159 -5.40 -10.96 15.25
N PHE A 160 -5.93 -10.10 16.13
CA PHE A 160 -5.67 -8.67 16.06
C PHE A 160 -4.17 -8.34 16.21
N LYS A 161 -3.49 -9.01 17.14
CA LYS A 161 -2.03 -8.91 17.30
C LYS A 161 -1.30 -9.40 16.05
N ALA A 162 -1.68 -10.54 15.50
CA ALA A 162 -1.09 -11.07 14.29
C ALA A 162 -1.25 -10.10 13.11
N LYS A 163 -2.39 -9.44 12.97
CA LYS A 163 -2.61 -8.40 11.94
C LYS A 163 -1.74 -7.17 12.15
N ALA A 164 -1.57 -6.72 13.40
CA ALA A 164 -0.67 -5.61 13.71
C ALA A 164 0.80 -5.95 13.39
N ASP A 165 1.23 -7.18 13.67
CA ASP A 165 2.57 -7.67 13.35
C ASP A 165 2.75 -7.89 11.84
N GLU A 166 1.73 -8.37 11.13
CA GLU A 166 1.70 -8.51 9.66
C GLU A 166 1.88 -7.15 8.98
N LEU A 167 1.17 -6.10 9.45
CA LEU A 167 1.34 -4.73 8.99
C LEU A 167 2.80 -4.26 9.16
N LYS A 168 3.40 -4.52 10.33
CA LYS A 168 4.79 -4.16 10.61
C LYS A 168 5.76 -4.85 9.64
N GLN A 169 5.59 -6.16 9.45
CA GLN A 169 6.44 -6.95 8.56
C GLN A 169 6.30 -6.52 7.10
N ALA A 170 5.09 -6.26 6.63
CA ALA A 170 4.84 -5.77 5.28
C ALA A 170 5.47 -4.39 5.05
N ALA A 171 5.39 -3.48 6.04
CA ALA A 171 5.99 -2.16 5.96
C ALA A 171 7.53 -2.23 5.94
N ALA A 172 8.12 -3.10 6.77
CA ALA A 172 9.55 -3.35 6.77
C ALA A 172 10.03 -3.92 5.41
N ALA A 173 9.32 -4.90 4.87
CA ALA A 173 9.63 -5.51 3.58
C ALA A 173 9.54 -4.49 2.43
N LEU A 174 8.52 -3.62 2.45
CA LEU A 174 8.41 -2.52 1.49
C LEU A 174 9.59 -1.55 1.62
N ALA A 175 9.96 -1.17 2.84
CA ALA A 175 11.09 -0.26 3.06
C ALA A 175 12.43 -0.85 2.56
N GLU A 176 12.65 -2.15 2.77
CA GLU A 176 13.83 -2.85 2.24
C GLU A 176 13.84 -2.91 0.71
N GLU A 177 12.69 -3.18 0.10
CA GLU A 177 12.55 -3.23 -1.35
C GLU A 177 12.75 -1.85 -2.00
N LEU A 178 12.22 -0.79 -1.38
CA LEU A 178 12.41 0.60 -1.80
C LEU A 178 13.89 1.03 -1.69
N ALA A 179 14.61 0.54 -0.69
CA ALA A 179 16.02 0.87 -0.49
C ALA A 179 16.95 0.16 -1.48
N ARG A 180 16.49 -0.93 -2.12
CA ARG A 180 17.31 -1.70 -3.05
C ARG A 180 17.66 -0.87 -4.30
N GLN A 181 18.88 -1.03 -4.77
CA GLN A 181 19.30 -0.58 -6.10
C GLN A 181 19.26 -1.81 -7.03
N PRO A 182 18.27 -1.91 -7.93
CA PRO A 182 18.20 -3.04 -8.85
C PRO A 182 19.32 -2.98 -9.91
N ASP A 183 19.61 -4.13 -10.53
CA ASP A 183 20.42 -4.15 -11.76
C ASP A 183 19.73 -3.28 -12.83
N PRO A 184 20.45 -2.41 -13.56
CA PRO A 184 19.88 -1.57 -14.61
C PRO A 184 19.05 -2.31 -15.67
N LYS A 185 19.29 -3.60 -15.88
CA LYS A 185 18.56 -4.46 -16.84
C LYS A 185 17.20 -4.91 -16.32
N GLU A 186 17.02 -4.95 -15.00
CA GLU A 186 15.79 -5.41 -14.33
C GLU A 186 15.02 -4.24 -13.70
N ALA A 187 15.63 -3.05 -13.67
CA ALA A 187 15.08 -1.85 -13.07
C ALA A 187 13.87 -1.31 -13.84
N VAL A 188 12.90 -0.80 -13.08
CA VAL A 188 11.85 0.09 -13.58
C VAL A 188 12.26 1.53 -13.29
N TYR A 189 12.19 2.41 -14.28
CA TYR A 189 12.61 3.80 -14.13
C TYR A 189 11.40 4.68 -13.83
N LEU A 190 11.43 5.35 -12.69
CA LEU A 190 10.43 6.33 -12.27
C LEU A 190 10.98 7.76 -12.45
N PRO A 191 10.12 8.75 -12.77
CA PRO A 191 10.55 10.13 -12.83
C PRO A 191 11.06 10.58 -11.45
N ARG A 192 12.24 11.20 -11.41
CA ARG A 192 12.84 11.71 -10.18
C ARG A 192 12.05 12.90 -9.65
N ALA A 193 11.94 13.02 -8.32
CA ALA A 193 11.47 14.24 -7.68
C ALA A 193 12.32 15.46 -8.10
N ASN A 194 11.67 16.60 -8.35
CA ASN A 194 12.30 17.87 -8.75
C ASN A 194 13.16 17.84 -10.03
N ALA A 195 13.04 16.79 -10.86
CA ALA A 195 13.84 16.63 -12.08
C ALA A 195 13.75 17.85 -13.03
N ALA A 196 12.59 18.50 -13.09
CA ALA A 196 12.38 19.68 -13.93
C ALA A 196 13.23 20.90 -13.50
N PHE A 197 13.67 20.95 -12.25
CA PHE A 197 14.46 22.06 -11.71
C PHE A 197 15.95 21.70 -11.55
N GLU A 198 16.25 20.43 -11.26
CA GLU A 198 17.61 19.96 -10.96
C GLU A 198 18.37 19.41 -12.18
N CYS A 199 17.65 18.95 -13.21
CA CYS A 199 18.25 18.26 -14.34
C CYS A 199 18.16 19.07 -15.63
N LYS A 200 19.21 19.00 -16.45
CA LYS A 200 19.16 19.49 -17.83
C LYS A 200 18.21 18.65 -18.67
N ASP A 201 17.67 19.24 -19.73
CA ASP A 201 16.63 18.56 -20.50
C ASP A 201 17.07 17.26 -21.16
N GLU A 202 18.33 17.23 -21.56
CA GLU A 202 19.02 16.13 -22.23
C GLU A 202 19.54 15.03 -21.27
N ASP A 203 19.57 15.28 -19.96
CA ASP A 203 20.13 14.35 -18.98
C ASP A 203 19.06 13.38 -18.45
N LYS A 204 18.78 12.34 -19.25
CA LYS A 204 17.82 11.29 -18.88
C LYS A 204 18.23 10.55 -17.59
N ALA A 205 19.52 10.32 -17.38
CA ALA A 205 20.02 9.62 -16.20
C ALA A 205 19.79 10.42 -14.91
N CYS A 206 19.83 11.76 -14.98
CA CYS A 206 19.45 12.63 -13.87
C CYS A 206 17.94 12.61 -13.60
N LYS A 207 17.11 12.56 -14.66
CA LYS A 207 15.65 12.68 -14.58
C LYS A 207 14.94 11.42 -14.07
N GLU A 208 15.61 10.27 -14.03
CA GLU A 208 15.01 8.98 -13.71
C GLU A 208 15.69 8.31 -12.51
N VAL A 209 14.90 7.56 -11.75
CA VAL A 209 15.39 6.75 -10.62
C VAL A 209 15.05 5.29 -10.88
N ALA A 210 16.07 4.43 -10.85
CA ALA A 210 15.92 2.99 -10.96
C ALA A 210 15.27 2.40 -9.69
N VAL A 211 14.14 1.72 -9.83
CA VAL A 211 13.38 1.11 -8.73
C VAL A 211 13.17 -0.37 -9.03
N SER A 212 13.23 -1.20 -7.98
CA SER A 212 13.01 -2.63 -8.13
C SER A 212 11.56 -2.92 -8.58
N PRO A 213 11.34 -3.83 -9.56
CA PRO A 213 9.99 -4.20 -9.97
C PRO A 213 9.15 -4.82 -8.84
N GLY A 214 9.80 -5.37 -7.80
CA GLY A 214 9.11 -5.93 -6.63
C GLY A 214 8.42 -4.90 -5.74
N VAL A 215 8.68 -3.60 -5.90
CA VAL A 215 8.12 -2.55 -5.03
C VAL A 215 6.60 -2.50 -5.07
N TRP A 216 5.97 -2.67 -6.23
CA TRP A 216 4.51 -2.67 -6.36
C TRP A 216 3.86 -3.86 -5.65
N GLU A 217 4.48 -5.04 -5.72
CA GLU A 217 4.03 -6.21 -4.98
C GLU A 217 4.05 -5.94 -3.47
N LYS A 218 5.15 -5.40 -2.94
CA LYS A 218 5.28 -5.07 -1.51
C LYS A 218 4.33 -3.95 -1.08
N PHE A 219 4.11 -2.95 -1.92
CA PHE A 219 3.14 -1.89 -1.66
C PHE A 219 1.71 -2.44 -1.59
N ASN A 220 1.34 -3.30 -2.54
CA ASN A 220 0.02 -3.94 -2.56
C ASN A 220 -0.17 -4.89 -1.38
N GLN A 221 0.87 -5.64 -1.00
CA GLN A 221 0.85 -6.50 0.18
C GLN A 221 0.61 -5.66 1.45
N LEU A 222 1.32 -4.54 1.62
CA LEU A 222 1.11 -3.61 2.73
C LEU A 222 -0.33 -3.06 2.76
N SER A 223 -0.83 -2.58 1.62
CA SER A 223 -2.22 -2.10 1.50
C SER A 223 -3.24 -3.18 1.89
N ALA A 224 -3.03 -4.42 1.44
CA ALA A 224 -3.90 -5.55 1.77
C ALA A 224 -3.94 -5.85 3.28
N THR A 225 -2.83 -5.65 4.01
CA THR A 225 -2.84 -5.80 5.48
C THR A 225 -3.75 -4.77 6.17
N CYS A 226 -3.80 -3.55 5.65
CA CYS A 226 -4.69 -2.49 6.15
C CYS A 226 -6.15 -2.89 5.96
N GLN A 227 -6.51 -3.33 4.75
CA GLN A 227 -7.86 -3.80 4.44
C GLN A 227 -8.25 -5.01 5.29
N GLY A 228 -7.35 -5.99 5.43
CA GLY A 228 -7.57 -7.19 6.22
C GLY A 228 -7.88 -6.89 7.68
N CYS A 229 -7.12 -5.99 8.31
CA CYS A 229 -7.38 -5.56 9.68
C CYS A 229 -8.72 -4.81 9.80
N HIS A 230 -8.99 -3.89 8.87
CA HIS A 230 -10.23 -3.10 8.90
C HIS A 230 -11.49 -3.96 8.74
N MET A 231 -11.48 -4.99 7.91
CA MET A 231 -12.64 -5.88 7.74
C MET A 231 -12.99 -6.66 9.03
N GLY A 232 -12.00 -7.03 9.84
CA GLY A 232 -12.23 -7.80 11.08
C GLY A 232 -12.45 -6.95 12.33
N PHE A 233 -11.89 -5.74 12.37
CA PHE A 233 -11.70 -4.99 13.61
C PHE A 233 -12.15 -3.52 13.57
N ARG A 234 -12.60 -3.01 12.42
CA ARG A 234 -13.17 -1.65 12.27
C ARG A 234 -14.63 -1.72 11.83
N GLY A 235 -15.51 -1.04 12.55
CA GLY A 235 -16.94 -1.01 12.26
C GLY A 235 -17.26 -0.26 10.96
N PHE A 236 -18.38 -0.63 10.34
CA PHE A 236 -18.92 0.04 9.17
C PHE A 236 -19.38 1.46 9.50
N GLY A 237 -19.10 2.36 8.56
CA GLY A 237 -19.39 3.78 8.58
C GLY A 237 -18.63 4.41 7.41
N TRP A 238 -19.33 5.16 6.57
CA TRP A 238 -18.72 6.38 6.03
C TRP A 238 -18.59 7.37 7.19
N TRP A 239 -17.89 8.50 7.00
CA TRP A 239 -17.54 9.46 8.07
C TRP A 239 -16.76 8.76 9.19
#